data_AF-A0A178MXL6-F1
#
_entry.id   AF-A0A178MXL6-F1
#
_cell.length_a   1.000
_cell.length_b   1.000
_cell.length_c   1.000
_cell.angle_alpha   90.00
_cell.angle_beta   90.00
_cell.angle_gamma   90.00
#
_symmetry.space_group_name_H-M   'P 1'
#
loop_
_entity.id
_entity.type
_entity.pdbx_description
1 polymer ?
#
loop_
_entity_poly.entity_id
_entity_poly.type
_entity_poly.pdbx_seq_one_letter_code
_entity_poly.pdbx_strand_id
1 'polypeptide(L)'
;MRNLKALVLFGAVLAFPSVALAGGWAVDTASNCKVWNDFPEPGETVSWTGACYNGLAVGQGKVVWSIRGKAYEQYIGGMLEGRKHGKGKIIRADGDVEEATFVLGHRTPHMFW
;
A
#
# COMPACT_ATOMS: atom_id res chain seq x y z
N MET A 1 -39.47 48.97 -18.26
CA MET A 1 -38.86 47.72 -18.76
C MET A 1 -38.74 46.76 -17.58
N ARG A 2 -39.29 45.55 -17.69
CA ARG A 2 -39.54 44.63 -16.56
C ARG A 2 -38.22 44.08 -16.01
N ASN A 3 -37.97 44.33 -14.73
CA ASN A 3 -36.95 43.67 -13.93
C ASN A 3 -37.35 42.22 -13.61
N LEU A 4 -36.35 41.42 -13.26
CA LEU A 4 -36.38 40.08 -12.65
C LEU A 4 -36.16 38.90 -13.60
N LYS A 5 -34.99 38.28 -13.46
CA LYS A 5 -34.79 36.84 -13.17
C LYS A 5 -33.30 36.60 -12.88
N ALA A 6 -32.89 36.79 -11.63
CA ALA A 6 -31.66 36.17 -11.13
C ALA A 6 -31.99 34.70 -10.84
N LEU A 7 -31.58 33.79 -11.72
CA LEU A 7 -31.60 32.37 -11.43
C LEU A 7 -30.31 32.04 -10.69
N VAL A 8 -30.36 31.98 -9.36
CA VAL A 8 -29.30 31.39 -8.56
C VAL A 8 -29.50 29.87 -8.61
N LEU A 9 -28.75 29.18 -9.46
CA LEU A 9 -28.65 27.73 -9.40
C LEU A 9 -27.70 27.39 -8.25
N PHE A 10 -28.27 26.90 -7.15
CA PHE A 10 -27.55 26.28 -6.05
C PHE A 10 -26.91 24.98 -6.60
N GLY A 11 -25.65 25.07 -7.04
CA GLY A 11 -24.88 23.90 -7.43
C GLY A 11 -24.67 23.01 -6.20
N ALA A 12 -25.34 21.86 -6.17
CA ALA A 12 -25.15 20.86 -5.13
C ALA A 12 -23.69 20.42 -5.10
N VAL A 13 -22.99 20.73 -4.02
CA VAL A 13 -21.66 20.19 -3.74
C VAL A 13 -21.84 18.70 -3.49
N LEU A 14 -21.54 17.87 -4.50
CA LEU A 14 -21.40 16.43 -4.33
C LEU A 14 -20.16 16.20 -3.45
N ALA A 15 -20.38 16.06 -2.14
CA ALA A 15 -19.35 15.56 -1.24
C ALA A 15 -19.05 14.12 -1.65
N PHE A 16 -17.95 13.90 -2.38
CA PHE A 16 -17.41 12.56 -2.56
C PHE A 16 -16.93 12.09 -1.18
N PRO A 17 -17.58 11.09 -0.56
CA PRO A 17 -17.09 10.56 0.69
C PRO A 17 -15.70 9.99 0.41
N SER A 18 -14.68 10.60 0.99
CA SER A 18 -13.33 10.03 0.99
C SER A 18 -13.39 8.79 1.86
N VAL A 19 -13.48 7.61 1.24
CA VAL A 19 -13.32 6.36 1.96
C VAL A 19 -11.85 6.30 2.37
N ALA A 20 -11.56 6.65 3.62
CA ALA A 20 -10.25 6.39 4.20
C ALA A 20 -10.11 4.86 4.28
N LEU A 21 -9.36 4.27 3.34
CA LEU A 21 -9.01 2.87 3.42
C LEU A 21 -8.06 2.72 4.62
N ALA A 22 -8.54 2.08 5.68
CA ALA A 22 -7.66 1.58 6.73
C ALA A 22 -6.81 0.46 6.13
N GLY A 23 -5.50 0.44 6.42
CA GLY A 23 -4.62 -0.63 5.98
C GLY A 23 -5.15 -2.02 6.37
N GLY A 24 -4.72 -3.04 5.63
CA GLY A 24 -5.25 -4.40 5.74
C GLY A 24 -4.17 -5.47 5.72
N TRP A 25 -4.51 -6.63 6.27
CA TRP A 25 -3.68 -7.83 6.17
C TRP A 25 -3.97 -8.58 4.88
N ALA A 26 -2.98 -8.64 3.99
CA ALA A 26 -2.99 -9.55 2.86
C ALA A 26 -2.39 -10.89 3.28
N VAL A 27 -2.91 -11.99 2.72
CA VAL A 27 -2.47 -13.34 3.03
C VAL A 27 -1.85 -13.95 1.77
N ASP A 28 -0.58 -14.32 1.87
CA ASP A 28 0.03 -15.22 0.89
C ASP A 28 -0.62 -16.60 1.04
N THR A 29 -1.44 -16.99 0.07
CA THR A 29 -2.23 -18.21 0.13
C THR A 29 -1.38 -19.49 0.05
N ALA A 30 -0.14 -19.41 -0.43
CA ALA A 30 0.76 -20.56 -0.46
C ALA A 30 1.34 -20.88 0.92
N SER A 31 1.63 -19.85 1.72
CA SER A 31 2.30 -19.97 3.01
C SER A 31 1.41 -19.67 4.22
N ASN A 32 0.18 -19.17 3.99
CA ASN A 32 -0.68 -18.52 4.98
C ASN A 32 -0.01 -17.35 5.71
N CYS A 33 1.00 -16.74 5.10
CA CYS A 33 1.73 -15.66 5.73
C CYS A 33 1.03 -14.32 5.53
N LYS A 34 0.89 -13.56 6.61
CA LYS A 34 0.28 -12.22 6.57
C LYS A 34 1.33 -11.14 6.32
N VAL A 35 1.02 -10.28 5.37
CA VAL A 35 1.77 -9.07 5.02
C VAL A 35 0.82 -7.89 5.12
N TRP A 36 1.23 -6.83 5.81
CA TRP A 36 0.45 -5.61 5.93
C TRP A 36 0.56 -4.78 4.65
N ASN A 37 -0.57 -4.35 4.12
CA ASN A 37 -0.69 -3.35 3.07
C ASN A 37 -1.38 -2.10 3.64
N ASP A 38 -0.73 -0.93 3.54
CA ASP A 38 -1.33 0.35 3.96
C ASP A 38 -2.47 0.79 3.05
N PHE A 39 -2.45 0.37 1.78
CA PHE A 39 -3.40 0.74 0.74
C PHE A 39 -3.85 -0.50 -0.05
N PRO A 40 -4.59 -1.44 0.57
CA PRO A 40 -5.01 -2.66 -0.11
C PRO A 40 -5.95 -2.35 -1.27
N GLU A 41 -5.66 -2.90 -2.46
CA GLU A 41 -6.54 -2.77 -3.62
C GLU A 41 -7.50 -3.97 -3.79
N PRO A 42 -8.73 -3.76 -4.30
CA PRO A 42 -9.64 -4.87 -4.57
C PRO A 42 -9.08 -5.88 -5.58
N GLY A 43 -9.08 -7.16 -5.20
CA GLY A 43 -8.58 -8.25 -6.06
C GLY A 43 -7.05 -8.34 -6.12
N GLU A 44 -6.36 -7.61 -5.25
CA GLU A 44 -4.93 -7.73 -5.01
C GLU A 44 -4.58 -9.05 -4.31
N THR A 45 -3.45 -9.62 -4.69
CA THR A 45 -2.83 -10.77 -4.04
C THR A 45 -1.39 -10.46 -3.67
N VAL A 46 -0.87 -11.20 -2.70
CA VAL A 46 0.49 -11.06 -2.20
C VAL A 46 1.23 -12.39 -2.25
N SER A 47 2.54 -12.33 -2.50
CA SER A 47 3.47 -13.43 -2.21
C SER A 47 4.64 -12.94 -1.37
N TRP A 48 5.12 -13.79 -0.48
CA TRP A 48 6.26 -13.50 0.39
C TRP A 48 7.28 -14.64 0.31
N THR A 49 8.55 -14.29 0.12
CA THR A 49 9.64 -15.28 -0.05
C THR A 49 10.50 -15.48 1.20
N GLY A 50 10.31 -14.67 2.24
CA GLY A 50 11.08 -14.79 3.48
C GLY A 50 10.43 -15.72 4.51
N ALA A 51 10.92 -15.63 5.75
CA ALA A 51 10.40 -16.45 6.83
C ALA A 51 8.98 -16.03 7.24
N CYS A 52 8.19 -17.00 7.71
CA CYS A 52 6.87 -16.75 8.27
C CYS A 52 6.81 -17.31 9.70
N TYR A 53 6.64 -16.42 10.68
CA TYR A 53 6.61 -16.79 12.09
C TYR A 53 5.27 -16.39 12.69
N ASN A 54 4.58 -17.35 13.34
CA ASN A 54 3.22 -17.16 13.87
C ASN A 54 2.23 -16.55 12.85
N GLY A 55 2.38 -16.94 11.58
CA GLY A 55 1.53 -16.46 10.47
C GLY A 55 1.83 -15.03 10.02
N LEU A 56 2.95 -14.42 10.44
CA LEU A 56 3.37 -13.08 10.04
C LEU A 56 4.71 -13.12 9.30
N ALA A 57 4.85 -12.30 8.26
CA ALA A 57 6.10 -12.17 7.51
C ALA A 57 7.19 -11.56 8.40
N VAL A 58 8.36 -12.19 8.45
CA VAL A 58 9.51 -11.77 9.26
C VAL A 58 10.84 -11.97 8.53
N GLY A 59 11.83 -11.17 8.90
CA GLY A 59 13.19 -11.26 8.37
C GLY A 59 13.32 -10.70 6.96
N GLN A 60 14.41 -11.02 6.28
CA GLN A 60 14.69 -10.56 4.91
C GLN A 60 13.89 -11.37 3.90
N GLY A 61 13.44 -10.69 2.84
CA GLY A 61 12.79 -11.35 1.72
C GLY A 61 12.22 -10.36 0.72
N LYS A 62 11.35 -10.88 -0.14
CA LYS A 62 10.65 -10.13 -1.17
C LYS A 62 9.15 -10.30 -1.06
N VAL A 63 8.44 -9.18 -0.97
CA VAL A 63 6.99 -9.06 -1.15
C VAL A 63 6.71 -8.75 -2.61
N VAL A 64 5.74 -9.42 -3.23
CA VAL A 64 5.24 -9.08 -4.56
C VAL A 64 3.73 -8.88 -4.48
N TRP A 65 3.27 -7.69 -4.85
CA TRP A 65 1.86 -7.35 -4.97
C TRP A 65 1.41 -7.51 -6.41
N SER A 66 0.27 -8.17 -6.62
CA SER A 66 -0.26 -8.49 -7.95
C SER A 66 -1.76 -8.27 -8.02
N ILE A 67 -2.24 -7.82 -9.19
CA ILE A 67 -3.67 -7.78 -9.51
C ILE A 67 -3.89 -8.63 -10.75
N ARG A 68 -4.86 -9.55 -10.70
CA ARG A 68 -5.15 -10.50 -11.80
C ARG A 68 -3.88 -11.26 -12.28
N GLY A 69 -3.01 -11.61 -11.34
CA GLY A 69 -1.76 -12.34 -11.61
C GLY A 69 -0.63 -11.51 -12.22
N LYS A 70 -0.81 -10.20 -12.43
CA LYS A 70 0.24 -9.29 -12.90
C LYS A 70 0.83 -8.51 -11.72
N ALA A 71 2.13 -8.66 -11.50
CA ALA A 71 2.85 -7.89 -10.49
C ALA A 71 2.88 -6.39 -10.86
N TYR A 72 2.65 -5.53 -9.87
CA TYR A 72 2.73 -4.07 -10.05
C TYR A 72 3.69 -3.37 -9.07
N GLU A 73 3.96 -3.98 -7.91
CA GLU A 73 4.95 -3.51 -6.96
C GLU A 73 5.69 -4.69 -6.34
N GLN A 74 6.99 -4.54 -6.12
CA GLN A 74 7.81 -5.45 -5.33
C GLN A 74 8.51 -4.67 -4.22
N TYR A 75 8.63 -5.26 -3.04
CA TYR A 75 9.47 -4.75 -1.97
C TYR A 75 10.53 -5.80 -1.61
N ILE A 76 11.80 -5.41 -1.65
CA ILE A 76 12.93 -6.23 -1.21
C ILE A 76 13.50 -5.61 0.06
N GLY A 77 13.40 -6.31 1.18
CA GLY A 77 13.92 -5.80 2.46
C GLY A 77 13.47 -6.61 3.66
N GLY A 78 13.60 -6.00 4.84
CA GLY A 78 13.23 -6.60 6.11
C GLY A 78 11.74 -6.49 6.40
N MET A 79 11.20 -7.51 7.05
CA MET A 79 9.86 -7.55 7.62
C MET A 79 9.93 -7.83 9.12
N LEU A 80 9.07 -7.18 9.89
CA LEU A 80 8.87 -7.43 11.32
C LEU A 80 7.37 -7.39 11.60
N GLU A 81 6.84 -8.45 12.22
CA GLU A 81 5.41 -8.59 12.52
C GLU A 81 4.52 -8.34 11.30
N GLY A 82 4.93 -8.84 10.13
CA GLY A 82 4.20 -8.69 8.88
C GLY A 82 4.29 -7.30 8.24
N ARG A 83 5.09 -6.37 8.77
CA ARG A 83 5.25 -5.00 8.26
C ARG A 83 6.67 -4.74 7.79
N LYS A 84 6.84 -3.86 6.78
CA LYS A 84 8.18 -3.44 6.29
C LYS A 84 9.00 -2.85 7.45
N HIS A 85 10.26 -3.26 7.59
CA HIS A 85 11.13 -2.81 8.67
C HIS A 85 12.60 -2.76 8.24
N GLY A 86 13.28 -1.67 8.57
CA GLY A 86 14.65 -1.40 8.14
C GLY A 86 14.72 -0.86 6.71
N LYS A 87 15.92 -0.90 6.12
CA LYS A 87 16.16 -0.48 4.73
C LYS A 87 15.56 -1.48 3.75
N GLY A 88 15.02 -0.99 2.64
CA GLY A 88 14.59 -1.83 1.53
C GLY A 88 14.43 -1.06 0.23
N LYS A 89 14.15 -1.81 -0.83
CA LYS A 89 13.93 -1.31 -2.19
C LYS A 89 12.49 -1.57 -2.59
N ILE A 90 11.83 -0.55 -3.12
CA ILE A 90 10.53 -0.67 -3.80
C ILE A 90 10.80 -0.64 -5.30
N ILE A 91 10.24 -1.59 -6.04
CA ILE A 91 10.37 -1.71 -7.49
C ILE A 91 8.96 -1.68 -8.07
N ARG A 92 8.67 -0.69 -8.91
CA ARG A 92 7.37 -0.51 -9.57
C ARG A 92 7.31 -1.20 -10.93
N ALA A 93 6.11 -1.32 -11.48
CA ALA A 93 5.85 -2.00 -12.75
C ALA A 93 6.61 -1.39 -13.95
N ASP A 94 6.87 -0.08 -13.91
CA ASP A 94 7.63 0.68 -14.90
C ASP A 94 9.15 0.48 -14.77
N GLY A 95 9.61 -0.21 -13.72
CA GLY A 95 11.01 -0.43 -13.42
C GLY A 95 11.62 0.61 -12.49
N ASP A 96 10.86 1.61 -12.03
CA ASP A 96 11.35 2.59 -11.07
C ASP A 96 11.75 1.89 -9.77
N VAL A 97 12.96 2.17 -9.32
CA VAL A 97 13.53 1.65 -8.08
C VAL A 97 13.71 2.77 -7.08
N GLU A 98 13.18 2.57 -5.89
CA GLU A 98 13.25 3.54 -4.81
C GLU A 98 13.78 2.89 -3.53
N GLU A 99 14.77 3.51 -2.90
CA GLU A 99 15.26 3.11 -1.58
C GLU A 99 14.48 3.84 -0.49
N ALA A 100 14.14 3.10 0.57
CA ALA A 100 13.40 3.62 1.70
C ALA A 100 13.75 2.88 2.99
N THR A 101 13.61 3.56 4.11
CA THR A 101 13.76 2.98 5.45
C THR A 101 12.41 2.97 6.15
N PHE A 102 12.04 1.84 6.75
CA PHE A 102 10.74 1.64 7.39
C PHE A 102 10.88 1.30 8.88
N VAL A 103 9.91 1.73 9.69
CA VAL A 103 9.71 1.27 11.06
C VAL A 103 8.25 0.82 11.18
N LEU A 104 8.04 -0.49 11.23
CA LEU A 104 6.71 -1.11 11.32
C LEU A 104 5.73 -0.62 10.24
N GLY A 105 6.18 -0.60 8.98
CA GLY A 105 5.41 -0.17 7.82
C GLY A 105 5.48 1.33 7.55
N HIS A 106 5.79 2.15 8.57
CA HIS A 106 5.91 3.59 8.39
C HIS A 106 7.24 3.95 7.73
N ARG A 107 7.18 4.62 6.59
CA ARG A 107 8.36 5.15 5.92
C ARG A 107 8.96 6.28 6.76
N THR A 108 10.25 6.19 7.00
CA THR A 108 11.03 7.22 7.68
C THR A 108 11.75 8.10 6.66
N PRO A 109 11.79 9.43 6.86
CA PRO A 109 12.60 10.31 6.03
C PRO A 109 14.08 9.98 6.21
N HIS A 110 14.84 10.02 5.12
CA HIS A 110 16.29 10.14 5.22
C HIS A 110 16.60 11.55 5.71
N MET A 111 16.85 11.69 7.02
CA MET A 111 17.31 12.95 7.59
C MET A 111 18.73 13.18 7.09
N PHE A 112 18.90 14.12 6.17
CA PHE A 112 20.21 14.67 5.83
C PHE A 112 20.59 15.63 6.97
N TRP A 113 21.59 15.26 7.76
CA TRP A 113 22.25 16.15 8.72
C TRP A 113 23.20 17.11 8.00
#